data_AF-A0A965E4V8-F1
#
_entry.id   AF-A0A965E4V8-F1
#
_cell.length_a   1.000
_cell.length_b   1.000
_cell.length_c   1.000
_cell.angle_alpha   90.00
_cell.angle_beta   90.00
_cell.angle_gamma   90.00
#
_symmetry.space_group_name_H-M   'P 1'
#
loop_
_entity.id
_entity.type
_entity.pdbx_description
1 polymer ?
#
loop_
_entity_poly.entity_id
_entity_poly.type
_entity_poly.pdbx_seq_one_letter_code
_entity_poly.pdbx_strand_id
1 'polypeptide(L)' 'MSEIEVAGSWPQVISQLLAGKDLSASHAGAAMRSVLSGEATPSQITAFIVALRAKG' A
#
# COMPACT_ATOMS: atom_id res chain seq x y z
N MET A 1 -0.70 -8.38 -14.69
CA MET A 1 -0.49 -7.00 -14.22
C MET A 1 -1.27 -6.89 -12.93
N SER A 2 -0.59 -6.81 -11.78
CA SER A 2 -1.30 -6.77 -10.48
C SER A 2 -1.98 -5.41 -10.35
N GLU A 3 -3.18 -5.35 -9.77
CA GLU A 3 -3.94 -4.09 -9.66
C GLU A 3 -3.17 -2.99 -8.90
N ILE A 4 -2.26 -3.39 -8.00
CA ILE A 4 -1.37 -2.46 -7.30
C ILE A 4 -0.46 -1.70 -8.26
N GLU A 5 -0.03 -2.30 -9.37
CA GLU A 5 0.85 -1.65 -10.36
C GLU A 5 0.12 -0.52 -11.10
N VAL A 6 -1.17 -0.71 -11.38
CA VAL A 6 -2.04 0.33 -11.97
C VAL A 6 -2.35 1.43 -10.95
N ALA A 7 -2.36 1.08 -9.67
CA ALA A 7 -2.59 1.97 -8.52
C ALA A 7 -1.33 2.70 -8.00
N GLY A 8 -0.18 2.59 -8.69
CA GLY A 8 1.05 3.30 -8.33
C GLY A 8 2.15 2.44 -7.71
N SER A 9 1.97 1.13 -7.55
CA SER A 9 2.92 0.16 -6.96
C SER A 9 3.19 0.34 -5.46
N TRP A 10 3.79 -0.68 -4.84
CA TRP A 10 4.12 -0.69 -3.41
C TRP A 10 5.00 0.49 -2.96
N PRO A 11 6.12 0.82 -3.63
CA PRO A 11 6.94 1.98 -3.26
C PRO A 11 6.14 3.28 -3.16
N GLN A 12 5.26 3.56 -4.13
CA GLN A 12 4.51 4.82 -4.15
C GLN A 12 3.45 4.87 -3.05
N VAL A 13 2.76 3.75 -2.79
CA VAL A 13 1.80 3.63 -1.68
C VAL A 13 2.50 3.92 -0.35
N ILE A 14 3.65 3.29 -0.11
CA ILE A 14 4.44 3.48 1.12
C ILE A 14 4.93 4.92 1.22
N SER A 15 5.49 5.49 0.14
CA SER A 15 5.98 6.87 0.14
C SER A 15 4.88 7.89 0.42
N GLN A 16 3.65 7.69 -0.10
CA GLN A 16 2.54 8.59 0.19
C GLN A 16 2.14 8.56 1.66
N LEU A 17 2.00 7.36 2.24
CA LEU A 17 1.67 7.20 3.65
C LEU A 17 2.76 7.79 4.56
N LEU A 18 4.03 7.55 4.28
CA LEU A 18 5.15 8.15 5.02
C LEU A 18 5.21 9.68 4.89
N ALA A 19 4.70 10.24 3.79
CA ALA A 19 4.58 11.67 3.59
C ALA A 19 3.34 12.28 4.31
N GLY A 20 2.62 11.50 5.13
CA GLY A 20 1.41 11.98 5.80
C GLY A 20 0.19 12.10 4.88
N LYS A 21 0.25 11.55 3.66
CA LYS A 21 -0.82 11.70 2.65
C LYS A 21 -1.79 10.54 2.68
N ASP A 22 -3.06 10.86 2.53
CA ASP A 22 -4.11 9.87 2.34
C ASP A 22 -4.01 9.19 0.99
N LEU A 23 -4.28 7.88 0.98
CA LEU A 23 -4.48 7.14 -0.25
C LEU A 23 -5.91 7.36 -0.74
N SER A 24 -6.11 7.39 -2.06
CA SER A 24 -7.46 7.27 -2.62
C SER A 24 -8.07 5.92 -2.25
N ALA A 25 -9.41 5.83 -2.26
CA ALA A 25 -10.11 4.58 -2.01
C ALA A 25 -9.70 3.46 -2.98
N SER A 26 -9.40 3.81 -4.25
CA SER A 26 -8.91 2.86 -5.25
C SER A 26 -7.53 2.29 -4.88
N HIS A 27 -6.60 3.15 -4.47
CA HIS A 27 -5.24 2.73 -4.08
C HIS A 27 -5.24 1.91 -2.79
N ALA A 28 -5.99 2.35 -1.78
CA ALA A 28 -6.15 1.58 -0.54
C ALA A 28 -6.79 0.22 -0.81
N GLY A 29 -7.82 0.17 -1.67
CA GLY A 29 -8.46 -1.08 -2.07
C GLY A 29 -7.53 -2.03 -2.81
N ALA A 30 -6.71 -1.52 -3.73
CA ALA A 30 -5.72 -2.33 -4.46
C ALA A 30 -4.64 -2.89 -3.51
N ALA A 31 -4.14 -2.07 -2.57
CA ALA A 31 -3.21 -2.51 -1.53
C ALA A 31 -3.80 -3.63 -0.68
N MET A 32 -5.01 -3.44 -0.16
CA MET A 32 -5.67 -4.47 0.66
C MET A 32 -5.95 -5.75 -0.12
N ARG A 33 -6.36 -5.67 -1.39
CA ARG A 33 -6.57 -6.87 -2.22
C ARG A 33 -5.27 -7.64 -2.44
N SER A 34 -4.16 -6.95 -2.73
CA SER A 34 -2.84 -7.59 -2.88
C SER A 34 -2.37 -8.29 -1.59
N VAL A 35 -2.66 -7.72 -0.42
CA VAL A 35 -2.38 -8.37 0.88
C VAL A 35 -3.26 -9.61 1.07
N LEU A 36 -4.57 -9.49 0.87
CA LEU A 36 -5.53 -10.57 1.09
C LEU A 36 -5.39 -11.71 0.06
N SER A 37 -4.91 -11.44 -1.15
CA SER A 37 -4.64 -12.45 -2.17
C SER A 37 -3.30 -13.18 -1.97
N GLY A 38 -2.47 -12.73 -1.02
CA GLY A 38 -1.12 -13.29 -0.79
C GLY A 38 -0.10 -12.87 -1.84
N GLU A 39 -0.40 -11.87 -2.67
CA GLU A 39 0.56 -11.32 -3.65
C GLU A 39 1.59 -10.38 -3.02
N ALA A 40 1.25 -9.76 -1.89
CA ALA A 40 2.14 -8.87 -1.17
C ALA A 40 3.24 -9.67 -0.42
N THR A 41 4.50 -9.27 -0.57
CA THR A 41 5.58 -9.87 0.21
C THR A 41 5.45 -9.51 1.70
N PRO A 42 6.01 -10.33 2.62
CA PRO A 42 6.01 -9.99 4.05
C PRO A 42 6.61 -8.60 4.36
N SER A 43 7.63 -8.19 3.60
CA SER A 43 8.24 -6.86 3.74
C SER A 43 7.32 -5.72 3.29
N GLN A 44 6.56 -5.91 2.20
CA GLN A 44 5.56 -4.93 1.73
C GLN A 44 4.43 -4.75 2.74
N ILE A 45 3.90 -5.86 3.28
CA ILE A 45 2.87 -5.84 4.34
C ILE A 45 3.39 -5.08 5.56
N THR A 46 4.60 -5.41 6.02
CA THR A 46 5.22 -4.75 7.18
C THR A 46 5.39 -3.25 6.94
N ALA A 47 5.93 -2.85 5.78
CA ALA A 47 6.12 -1.46 5.44
C ALA A 47 4.80 -0.68 5.37
N PHE A 48 3.75 -1.30 4.82
CA PHE A 48 2.42 -0.70 4.75
C PHE A 48 1.82 -0.43 6.12
N ILE A 49 1.87 -1.41 7.03
CA ILE A 49 1.37 -1.27 8.41
C ILE A 49 2.16 -0.17 9.16
N VAL A 50 3.48 -0.18 9.03
CA VAL A 50 4.35 0.84 9.67
C VAL A 50 4.06 2.23 9.10
N ALA A 51 3.89 2.37 7.79
CA ALA A 51 3.59 3.65 7.16
C ALA A 51 2.20 4.18 7.54
N LEU A 52 1.18 3.32 7.64
CA LEU A 52 -0.14 3.69 8.17
C LEU A 52 -0.02 4.20 9.61
N ARG A 53 0.72 3.50 10.47
CA ARG A 53 0.92 3.91 11.86
C ARG A 53 1.69 5.24 11.97
N ALA A 54 2.66 5.47 11.09
CA ALA A 54 3.42 6.71 11.05
C ALA A 54 2.57 7.90 10.56
N LYS A 55 1.64 7.66 9.63
CA LYS A 55 0.74 8.70 9.09
C LYS A 55 -0.21 9.25 10.16
N GLY A 56 -0.73 8.38 11.03
CA GLY A 56 -1.78 8.70 12.00
C GLY A 56 -3.10 8.04 11.63
#